data_AF-A0A920HB09-F1
#
_entry.id   AF-A0A920HB09-F1
#
_cell.length_a   1.000
_cell.length_b   1.000
_cell.length_c   1.000
_cell.angle_alpha   90.00
_cell.angle_beta   90.00
_cell.angle_gamma   90.00
#
_symmetry.space_group_name_H-M   'P 1'
#
loop_
_entity.id
_entity.type
_entity.pdbx_description
1 polymer ?
#
loop_
_entity_poly.entity_id
_entity_poly.type
_entity_poly.pdbx_seq_one_letter_code
_entity_poly.pdbx_strand_id
1 'polypeptide(L)'
;MGNNPASQVYVKSKSTRFHKMGLFSETFKYKENISEVQLLSKIEELNKNKKFHGILVQLPLPKHINSELVLNSIDPKKDVDGFHPYNLGCLAIGKPSFVPCTPKGVMRILNIIILNCLESML
;
A
#
# COMPACT_ATOMS: atom_id res chain seq x y z
N MET A 1 10.63 -3.07 -7.23
CA MET A 1 12.08 -3.00 -7.54
C MET A 1 12.37 -4.00 -8.65
N GLY A 2 13.44 -3.80 -9.41
CA GLY A 2 13.74 -4.67 -10.55
C GLY A 2 12.78 -4.52 -11.73
N ASN A 3 12.85 -5.46 -12.66
CA ASN A 3 12.22 -5.37 -13.98
C ASN A 3 11.04 -6.33 -14.18
N ASN A 4 10.38 -6.76 -13.10
CA ASN A 4 9.21 -7.63 -13.23
C ASN A 4 8.08 -6.91 -14.03
N PRO A 5 7.66 -7.43 -15.20
CA PRO A 5 6.64 -6.81 -16.05
C PRO A 5 5.30 -6.61 -15.33
N ALA A 6 4.87 -7.56 -14.50
CA ALA A 6 3.62 -7.48 -13.75
C ALA A 6 3.64 -6.32 -12.74
N SER A 7 4.78 -6.13 -12.07
CA SER A 7 4.98 -5.01 -11.13
C SER A 7 4.92 -3.66 -11.84
N GLN A 8 5.47 -3.56 -13.05
CA GLN A 8 5.42 -2.31 -13.82
C GLN A 8 4.00 -1.94 -14.25
N VAL A 9 3.21 -2.91 -14.71
CA VAL A 9 1.80 -2.69 -15.06
C VAL A 9 1.01 -2.22 -13.85
N TYR A 10 1.18 -2.88 -12.71
CA TYR A 10 0.45 -2.55 -11.49
C TYR A 10 0.76 -1.13 -10.98
N VAL A 11 2.04 -0.75 -10.93
CA VAL A 11 2.47 0.59 -10.51
C VAL A 11 1.99 1.66 -11.50
N LYS A 12 2.07 1.39 -12.81
CA LYS A 12 1.58 2.30 -13.85
C LYS A 12 0.08 2.55 -13.71
N SER A 13 -0.71 1.51 -13.48
CA SER A 13 -2.16 1.64 -13.28
C SER A 13 -2.50 2.50 -12.07
N LYS A 14 -1.79 2.34 -10.94
CA LYS A 14 -1.97 3.18 -9.75
C LYS A 14 -1.64 4.65 -10.04
N SER A 15 -0.46 4.92 -10.61
CA SER A 15 -0.04 6.29 -10.93
C SER A 15 -0.99 6.98 -11.91
N THR A 16 -1.43 6.26 -12.95
CA THR A 16 -2.41 6.77 -13.93
C THR A 16 -3.73 7.17 -13.26
N ARG A 17 -4.21 6.34 -12.31
CA ARG A 17 -5.44 6.63 -11.57
C ARG A 17 -5.30 7.85 -10.66
N PHE A 18 -4.18 7.97 -9.93
CA PHE A 18 -3.91 9.15 -9.11
C PHE A 18 -3.87 10.43 -9.96
N HIS A 19 -3.20 10.38 -11.10
CA HIS A 19 -3.13 11.52 -12.01
C HIS A 19 -4.51 11.94 -12.54
N LYS A 20 -5.36 10.96 -12.93
CA LYS A 20 -6.76 11.23 -13.34
C LYS A 20 -7.62 11.86 -12.24
N MET A 21 -7.28 11.64 -10.97
CA MET A 21 -7.97 12.22 -9.83
C MET A 21 -7.38 13.58 -9.40
N GLY A 22 -6.40 14.12 -10.13
CA GLY A 22 -5.71 15.36 -9.75
C GLY A 22 -4.82 15.20 -8.51
N LEU A 23 -4.48 13.96 -8.14
CA LEU A 23 -3.67 13.67 -6.97
C LEU A 23 -2.18 13.64 -7.33
N PHE A 24 -1.39 14.25 -6.46
CA PHE A 24 0.06 14.19 -6.55
C PHE A 24 0.55 12.76 -6.26
N SER A 25 1.39 12.22 -7.15
CA SER A 25 2.03 10.91 -6.98
C SER A 25 3.43 10.92 -7.59
N GLU A 26 4.40 10.30 -6.93
CA GLU A 26 5.74 10.05 -7.47
C GLU A 26 6.06 8.55 -7.35
N THR A 27 6.82 8.01 -8.31
CA THR A 27 7.23 6.60 -8.32
C THR A 27 8.76 6.51 -8.32
N PHE A 28 9.32 5.97 -7.25
CA PHE A 28 10.76 5.75 -7.12
C PHE A 28 11.12 4.34 -7.62
N LYS A 29 11.93 4.27 -8.68
CA LYS A 29 12.37 3.01 -9.27
C LYS A 29 13.81 2.72 -8.86
N TYR A 30 14.03 1.54 -8.31
CA TYR A 30 15.35 1.05 -7.91
C TYR A 30 15.67 -0.27 -8.61
N LYS A 31 16.96 -0.45 -8.92
CA LYS A 31 17.51 -1.73 -9.38
C LYS A 31 17.40 -2.77 -8.26
N GLU A 32 17.47 -4.05 -8.61
CA GLU A 32 17.36 -5.14 -7.63
C GLU A 32 18.48 -5.09 -6.60
N ASN A 33 19.68 -4.62 -6.96
CA ASN A 33 20.84 -4.55 -6.08
C ASN A 33 20.85 -3.39 -5.07
N ILE A 34 19.74 -2.63 -4.93
CA ILE A 34 19.63 -1.62 -3.87
C ILE A 34 19.85 -2.25 -2.50
N SER A 35 20.58 -1.55 -1.62
CA SER A 35 20.77 -2.02 -0.25
C SER A 35 19.53 -1.73 0.60
N GLU A 36 19.31 -2.57 1.63
CA GLU A 36 18.25 -2.34 2.60
C GLU A 36 18.37 -0.95 3.26
N VAL A 37 19.59 -0.54 3.64
CA VAL A 37 19.88 0.77 4.23
C VAL A 37 19.43 1.93 3.31
N GLN A 38 19.69 1.82 2.00
CA GLN A 38 19.26 2.83 1.03
C GLN A 38 17.73 2.92 0.95
N LEU A 39 17.04 1.77 0.96
CA LEU A 39 15.59 1.73 0.93
C LEU A 39 14.97 2.34 2.20
N LEU A 40 15.49 1.98 3.38
CA LEU A 40 15.01 2.52 4.66
C LEU A 40 15.26 4.01 4.78
N SER A 41 16.42 4.48 4.34
CA SER A 41 16.73 5.91 4.31
C SER A 41 15.73 6.68 3.44
N LYS A 42 15.32 6.10 2.31
CA LYS A 42 14.29 6.71 1.46
C LYS A 42 12.92 6.73 2.14
N ILE A 43 12.52 5.64 2.80
CA ILE A 43 11.23 5.59 3.51
C ILE A 43 11.20 6.64 4.61
N GLU A 44 12.30 6.81 5.35
CA GLU A 44 12.42 7.81 6.40
C GLU A 44 12.31 9.25 5.86
N GLU A 45 12.94 9.53 4.72
CA GLU A 45 12.77 10.80 4.02
C GLU A 45 11.28 11.07 3.69
N LEU A 46 10.58 10.06 3.16
CA LEU A 46 9.17 10.16 2.79
C LEU A 46 8.24 10.26 4.01
N ASN A 47 8.56 9.59 5.12
CA ASN A 47 7.84 9.71 6.39
C ASN A 47 7.85 11.16 6.89
N LYS A 48 9.01 11.83 6.83
CA LYS A 48 9.15 13.22 7.29
C LYS A 48 8.59 14.26 6.32
N ASN A 49 8.46 13.90 5.04
CA ASN A 49 8.03 14.84 4.01
C ASN A 49 6.51 15.03 4.01
N LYS A 50 6.05 16.26 4.31
CA LYS A 50 4.63 16.64 4.36
C LYS A 50 3.93 16.61 2.99
N LYS A 51 4.67 16.57 1.88
CA LYS A 51 4.11 16.42 0.52
C LYS A 51 3.48 15.04 0.30
N PHE A 52 3.94 14.01 1.04
CA PHE A 52 3.49 12.64 0.90
C PHE A 52 2.56 12.25 2.06
N HIS A 53 1.33 11.87 1.71
CA HIS A 53 0.30 11.42 2.65
C HIS A 53 0.19 9.90 2.73
N GLY A 54 0.84 9.19 1.82
CA GLY A 54 0.81 7.74 1.73
C GLY A 54 2.08 7.20 1.07
N ILE A 55 2.55 6.06 1.57
CA ILE A 55 3.73 5.36 1.10
C ILE A 55 3.31 3.93 0.76
N LEU A 56 3.70 3.48 -0.43
CA LEU A 56 3.45 2.14 -0.90
C LEU A 56 4.76 1.51 -1.37
N VAL A 57 5.06 0.32 -0.86
CA VAL A 57 6.21 -0.48 -1.28
C VAL A 57 5.71 -1.70 -2.06
N GLN A 58 6.07 -1.79 -3.33
CA GLN A 58 5.65 -2.90 -4.17
C GLN A 58 6.38 -4.20 -3.78
N LEU A 59 5.62 -5.22 -3.40
CA LEU A 59 6.08 -6.58 -3.11
C LEU A 59 6.02 -7.49 -4.37
N PRO A 60 6.80 -8.59 -4.42
CA PRO A 60 7.84 -8.98 -3.46
C PRO A 60 9.09 -8.09 -3.57
N LEU A 61 9.83 -7.94 -2.46
CA LEU A 61 11.15 -7.31 -2.46
C LEU A 61 12.25 -8.31 -2.87
N PRO A 62 13.43 -7.82 -3.30
CA PRO A 62 14.61 -8.67 -3.48
C PRO A 62 14.92 -9.51 -2.24
N LYS A 63 15.43 -10.74 -2.43
CA LYS A 63 15.64 -11.72 -1.35
C LYS A 63 16.57 -11.26 -0.24
N HIS A 64 17.49 -10.34 -0.52
CA HIS A 64 18.43 -9.78 0.47
C HIS A 64 17.86 -8.63 1.28
N ILE A 65 16.59 -8.26 1.07
CA ILE A 65 15.91 -7.20 1.83
C ILE A 65 14.84 -7.82 2.71
N ASN A 66 14.87 -7.50 4.00
CA ASN A 66 13.86 -7.90 4.95
C ASN A 66 12.57 -7.09 4.73
N SER A 67 11.55 -7.74 4.18
CA SER A 67 10.26 -7.09 3.89
C SER A 67 9.53 -6.64 5.15
N GLU A 68 9.63 -7.38 6.25
CA GLU A 68 8.99 -7.00 7.52
C GLU A 68 9.59 -5.71 8.06
N LEU A 69 10.92 -5.60 8.06
CA LEU A 69 11.62 -4.41 8.52
C LEU A 69 11.27 -3.18 7.65
N VAL A 70 11.18 -3.38 6.34
CA VAL A 70 10.73 -2.33 5.40
C VAL A 70 9.30 -1.88 5.68
N LEU A 71 8.35 -2.81 5.83
CA LEU A 71 6.94 -2.48 6.09
C LEU A 71 6.77 -1.80 7.46
N ASN A 72 7.50 -2.24 8.48
CA ASN A 72 7.49 -1.65 9.82
C ASN A 72 8.14 -0.26 9.87
N SER A 73 8.98 0.09 8.89
CA SER A 73 9.61 1.42 8.82
C SER A 73 8.69 2.52 8.27
N ILE A 74 7.54 2.15 7.67
CA ILE A 74 6.57 3.12 7.15
C ILE A 74 5.76 3.68 8.32
N ASP A 75 5.63 5.01 8.43
CA ASP A 75 4.77 5.63 9.43
C ASP A 75 3.35 5.04 9.33
N PRO A 76 2.75 4.51 10.41
CA PRO A 76 1.40 3.93 10.39
C PRO A 76 0.34 4.86 9.78
N LYS A 77 0.53 6.18 9.89
CA LYS A 77 -0.37 7.21 9.34
C LYS A 77 -0.19 7.42 7.83
N LYS A 78 0.84 6.82 7.23
CA LYS A 78 1.12 6.84 5.79
C LYS A 78 1.10 5.44 5.16
N ASP A 79 0.87 4.39 5.94
CA ASP A 79 0.80 3.01 5.47
C ASP A 79 -0.53 2.73 4.76
N VAL A 80 -0.60 3.07 3.47
CA VAL A 80 -1.83 2.93 2.68
C VAL A 80 -2.18 1.47 2.34
N ASP A 81 -1.23 0.55 2.50
CA ASP A 81 -1.47 -0.88 2.34
C ASP A 81 -1.91 -1.56 3.64
N GLY A 82 -1.82 -0.88 4.78
CA GLY A 82 -2.34 -1.36 6.07
C GLY A 82 -1.57 -2.56 6.64
N PHE A 83 -0.31 -2.74 6.25
CA PHE A 83 0.52 -3.87 6.69
C PHE A 83 1.36 -3.57 7.93
N HIS A 84 1.47 -2.30 8.34
CA HIS A 84 2.16 -1.95 9.56
C HIS A 84 1.48 -2.63 10.77
N PRO A 85 2.22 -3.28 11.69
CA PRO A 85 1.66 -4.00 12.84
C PRO A 85 0.67 -3.19 13.67
N TYR A 86 0.94 -1.89 13.85
CA TYR A 86 0.00 -0.95 14.46
C TYR A 86 -1.39 -0.94 13.78
N ASN A 87 -1.43 -0.83 12.45
CA ASN A 87 -2.68 -0.79 11.68
C ASN A 87 -3.41 -2.15 11.73
N LEU A 88 -2.67 -3.25 11.65
CA LEU A 88 -3.22 -4.60 11.82
C LEU A 88 -3.76 -4.82 13.24
N GLY A 89 -3.07 -4.34 14.27
CA GLY A 89 -3.53 -4.39 15.66
C GLY A 89 -4.80 -3.57 15.85
N CYS A 90 -4.85 -2.35 15.31
CA CYS A 90 -6.04 -1.50 15.28
C CYS A 90 -7.24 -2.21 14.62
N LEU A 91 -7.01 -2.90 13.50
CA LEU A 91 -8.04 -3.71 12.85
C LEU A 91 -8.51 -4.87 13.74
N ALA A 92 -7.58 -5.60 14.35
CA ALA A 92 -7.89 -6.76 15.19
C ALA A 92 -8.74 -6.41 16.42
N ILE A 93 -8.55 -5.23 17.00
CA ILE A 93 -9.35 -4.75 18.15
C ILE A 93 -10.65 -4.02 17.75
N GLY A 94 -11.01 -4.02 16.46
CA GLY A 94 -12.23 -3.37 15.97
C GLY A 94 -12.15 -1.84 15.89
N LYS A 95 -10.95 -1.24 15.87
CA LYS A 95 -10.72 0.21 15.75
C LYS A 95 -9.86 0.52 14.53
N PRO A 96 -10.30 0.18 13.30
CA PRO A 96 -9.46 0.22 12.12
C PRO A 96 -8.97 1.64 11.80
N SER A 97 -7.69 1.73 11.41
CA SER A 97 -7.07 2.90 10.77
C SER A 97 -6.95 2.59 9.26
N PHE A 98 -5.74 2.45 8.73
CA PHE A 98 -5.53 1.82 7.43
C PHE A 98 -5.79 0.32 7.53
N VAL A 99 -6.45 -0.22 6.50
CA VAL A 99 -6.85 -1.62 6.42
C VAL A 99 -6.31 -2.18 5.10
N PRO A 100 -5.77 -3.42 5.10
CA PRO A 100 -5.35 -4.09 3.88
C PRO A 100 -6.34 -3.95 2.73
N CYS A 101 -5.87 -3.40 1.62
CA CYS A 101 -6.74 -2.97 0.52
C CYS A 101 -7.48 -4.15 -0.14
N THR A 102 -6.86 -5.33 -0.22
CA THR A 102 -7.48 -6.53 -0.81
C THR A 102 -8.63 -7.07 0.06
N PRO A 103 -8.45 -7.40 1.36
CA PRO A 103 -9.58 -7.75 2.24
C PRO A 103 -10.68 -6.69 2.26
N LYS A 104 -10.33 -5.39 2.32
CA LYS A 104 -11.30 -4.30 2.26
C LYS A 104 -12.11 -4.30 0.96
N GLY A 105 -11.45 -4.59 -0.17
CA GLY A 105 -12.09 -4.74 -1.47
C GLY A 105 -13.07 -5.92 -1.51
N VAL A 106 -12.67 -7.08 -0.98
CA VAL A 106 -13.54 -8.27 -0.86
C VAL A 106 -14.78 -7.95 -0.02
N MET A 107 -14.61 -7.33 1.14
CA MET A 107 -15.74 -6.91 1.99
C MET A 107 -16.66 -5.92 1.27
N ARG A 108 -16.10 -4.99 0.49
CA ARG A 108 -16.90 -4.06 -0.31
C ARG A 108 -17.73 -4.77 -1.37
N ILE A 109 -17.16 -5.76 -2.06
CA ILE A 109 -17.86 -6.56 -3.07
C ILE A 109 -19.00 -7.35 -2.41
N LEU A 110 -18.72 -8.05 -1.31
CA LEU A 110 -19.72 -8.80 -0.55
C LEU A 110 -20.89 -7.91 -0.10
N ASN A 111 -20.59 -6.73 0.44
CA ASN A 111 -21.62 -5.78 0.85
C ASN A 111 -22.52 -5.35 -0.32
N ILE A 112 -21.96 -5.12 -1.51
CA ILE A 112 -22.75 -4.76 -2.71
C ILE A 112 -23.69 -5.91 -3.09
N ILE A 113 -23.16 -7.13 -3.14
CA ILE A 113 -23.94 -8.30 -3.53
C ILE A 113 -25.08 -8.56 -2.55
N ILE A 114 -24.80 -8.51 -1.24
CA ILE A 114 -25.80 -8.75 -0.20
C ILE A 114 -26.91 -7.69 -0.25
N LEU A 115 -26.55 -6.41 -0.38
CA LEU A 115 -27.53 -5.32 -0.49
C LEU A 115 -28.44 -5.51 -1.70
N ASN A 116 -27.87 -5.82 -2.87
CA ASN A 116 -28.65 -6.03 -4.09
C ASN A 116 -29.61 -7.23 -3.97
N CYS A 117 -29.20 -8.32 -3.30
CA CYS A 117 -30.07 -9.46 -3.05
C CYS A 117 -31.26 -9.09 -2.14
N LEU A 118 -31.03 -8.28 -1.09
CA LEU A 118 -32.09 -7.83 -0.19
C LEU A 118 -33.10 -6.91 -0.90
N GLU A 119 -32.63 -6.01 -1.76
CA GLU A 119 -33.51 -5.15 -2.57
C GLU A 119 -34.34 -5.96 -3.58
N SER A 120 -33.82 -7.06 -4.12
CA SER A 120 -34.60 -7.93 -5.04
C SER A 120 -35.65 -8.80 -4.36
N MET A 121 -35.65 -8.87 -3.02
CA MET A 121 -36.62 -9.63 -2.22
C MET A 121 -37.77 -8.78 -1.66
N LEU A 122 -37.72 -7.45 -1.89
CA LEU A 122 -38.76 -6.47 -1.53
C LEU A 122 -39.47 -5.99 -2.81
#